data_AF-A0A368GQE5-F1
#
_entry.id   AF-A0A368GQE5-F1
#
_cell.length_a   1.000
_cell.length_b   1.000
_cell.length_c   1.000
_cell.angle_alpha   90.00
_cell.angle_beta   90.00
_cell.angle_gamma   90.00
#
_symmetry.space_group_name_H-M   'P 1'
#
loop_
_entity.id
_entity.type
_entity.pdbx_description
1 polymer ?
#
loop_
_entity_poly.entity_id
_entity_poly.type
_entity_poly.pdbx_seq_one_letter_code
_entity_poly.pdbx_strand_id
1 'polypeptide(L)'
;MKNRRTGVDRRAHVRNRYKKVKIKINCENASYGGGICAERNAMTTALAQGHRKFKAIAVATELNDPGSPCGICRQFLSEFGEFKVR
;
A
#
# COMPACT_ATOMS: atom_id res chain seq x y z
N MET A 1 -9.49 -8.19 6.62
CA MET A 1 -10.48 -8.96 5.81
C MET A 1 -9.67 -9.99 5.06
N LYS A 2 -9.78 -11.29 5.40
CA LYS A 2 -8.87 -12.31 4.86
C LYS A 2 -9.00 -12.42 3.33
N ASN A 3 -7.86 -12.44 2.65
CA ASN A 3 -7.77 -12.52 1.19
C ASN A 3 -8.36 -13.85 0.68
N ARG A 4 -9.35 -13.82 -0.23
CA ARG A 4 -9.99 -15.04 -0.77
C ARG A 4 -9.14 -15.78 -1.80
N ARG A 5 -8.05 -15.17 -2.30
CA ARG A 5 -7.14 -15.70 -3.32
C ARG A 5 -5.84 -16.28 -2.74
N THR A 6 -5.27 -15.65 -1.72
CA THR A 6 -3.98 -16.07 -1.11
C THR A 6 -4.07 -16.36 0.38
N GLY A 7 -5.17 -15.98 1.05
CA GLY A 7 -5.27 -16.00 2.52
C GLY A 7 -4.50 -14.89 3.23
N VAL A 8 -3.68 -14.10 2.52
CA VAL A 8 -2.78 -13.09 3.11
C VAL A 8 -3.44 -11.71 3.19
N ASP A 9 -3.62 -11.21 4.42
CA ASP A 9 -4.04 -9.83 4.69
C ASP A 9 -2.78 -8.95 4.80
N ARG A 10 -2.71 -7.87 4.02
CA ARG A 10 -1.60 -6.90 4.08
C ARG A 10 -2.09 -5.59 4.65
N ARG A 11 -1.27 -4.96 5.50
CA ARG A 11 -1.54 -3.65 6.10
C ARG A 11 -0.45 -2.67 5.70
N ALA A 12 -0.83 -1.48 5.26
CA ALA A 12 0.12 -0.44 4.91
C ALA A 12 -0.17 0.86 5.68
N HIS A 13 0.90 1.58 6.01
CA HIS A 13 0.86 2.87 6.68
C HIS A 13 1.84 3.84 6.02
N VAL A 14 1.37 5.04 5.68
CA VAL A 14 2.20 6.09 5.05
C VAL A 14 2.42 7.23 6.03
N ARG A 15 3.68 7.68 6.13
CA ARG A 15 4.08 8.80 6.98
C ARG A 15 4.58 9.97 6.13
N ASN A 16 3.95 11.13 6.30
CA ASN A 16 4.46 12.43 5.84
C ASN A 16 5.28 13.08 6.98
N ARG A 17 6.07 14.11 6.67
CA ARG A 17 6.78 14.97 7.64
C ARG A 17 5.87 15.46 8.78
N TYR A 18 4.60 15.75 8.49
CA TYR A 18 3.67 16.38 9.43
C TYR A 18 2.62 15.46 10.03
N LYS A 19 2.14 14.44 9.29
CA LYS A 19 1.01 13.60 9.70
C LYS A 19 1.15 12.15 9.25
N LYS A 20 0.53 11.25 10.01
CA LYS A 20 0.42 9.81 9.75
C LYS A 20 -0.95 9.51 9.15
N VAL A 21 -1.00 8.75 8.05
CA VAL A 21 -2.26 8.33 7.41
C VAL A 21 -2.71 7.01 8.01
N LYS A 22 -3.97 6.87 8.43
CA LYS A 22 -4.49 5.64 9.07
C LYS A 22 -4.17 4.37 8.26
N ILE A 23 -3.96 3.27 8.97
CA ILE A 23 -3.63 1.95 8.40
C ILE A 23 -4.66 1.55 7.34
N LYS A 24 -4.20 1.04 6.20
CA LYS A 24 -5.03 0.53 5.10
C LYS A 24 -4.73 -0.94 4.83
N ILE A 25 -5.74 -1.64 4.30
CA ILE A 25 -5.67 -3.06 3.92
C ILE A 25 -5.80 -3.25 2.41
N ASN A 26 -5.45 -4.42 1.92
CA ASN A 26 -5.82 -4.81 0.56
C ASN A 26 -7.35 -4.95 0.43
N CYS A 27 -7.87 -4.50 -0.71
CA CYS A 27 -9.26 -4.64 -1.10
C CYS A 27 -9.31 -5.52 -2.35
N GLU A 28 -9.91 -6.69 -2.21
CA GLU A 28 -10.00 -7.68 -3.28
C GLU A 28 -11.29 -7.48 -4.10
N ASN A 29 -11.30 -7.99 -5.32
CA ASN A 29 -12.48 -7.98 -6.18
C ASN A 29 -12.63 -9.35 -6.87
N ALA A 30 -13.87 -9.71 -7.22
CA ALA A 30 -14.16 -10.93 -7.98
C ALA A 30 -13.52 -10.87 -9.39
N SER A 31 -13.51 -9.69 -10.01
CA SER A 31 -12.65 -9.41 -11.15
C SER A 31 -11.23 -9.17 -10.65
N TYR A 32 -10.37 -10.17 -10.82
CA TYR A 32 -9.03 -10.18 -10.22
C TYR A 32 -8.15 -8.99 -10.58
N GLY A 33 -8.38 -8.33 -11.73
CA GLY A 33 -7.66 -7.12 -12.12
C GLY A 33 -8.05 -5.88 -11.31
N GLY A 34 -9.23 -5.88 -10.67
CA GLY A 34 -9.76 -4.76 -9.88
C GLY A 34 -9.23 -4.70 -8.44
N GLY A 35 -8.40 -5.65 -8.02
CA GLY A 35 -7.84 -5.68 -6.67
C GLY A 35 -6.87 -4.52 -6.40
N ILE A 36 -6.98 -3.93 -5.20
CA ILE A 36 -6.12 -2.84 -4.74
C ILE A 36 -5.31 -3.31 -3.54
N CYS A 37 -3.99 -3.31 -3.67
CA CYS A 37 -3.10 -3.67 -2.56
C CYS A 37 -3.08 -2.59 -1.48
N ALA A 38 -2.67 -2.97 -0.26
CA ALA A 38 -2.66 -2.07 0.88
C ALA A 38 -1.82 -0.80 0.64
N GLU A 39 -0.70 -0.94 -0.07
CA GLU A 39 0.23 0.13 -0.43
C GLU A 39 -0.45 1.21 -1.27
N ARG A 40 -1.13 0.79 -2.35
CA ARG A 40 -1.89 1.68 -3.23
C ARG A 40 -3.04 2.34 -2.49
N ASN A 41 -3.78 1.58 -1.68
CA ASN A 41 -4.87 2.12 -0.87
C ASN A 41 -4.39 3.21 0.12
N ALA A 42 -3.25 2.96 0.80
CA ALA A 42 -2.65 3.93 1.71
C ALA A 42 -2.21 5.21 0.98
N MET A 43 -1.57 5.06 -0.19
CA MET A 43 -1.12 6.20 -0.97
C MET A 43 -2.27 7.01 -1.57
N THR A 44 -3.25 6.37 -2.21
CA THR A 44 -4.40 7.09 -2.80
C THR A 44 -5.20 7.82 -1.73
N THR A 45 -5.37 7.22 -0.54
CA THR A 45 -5.97 7.91 0.60
C THR A 45 -5.15 9.14 1.00
N ALA A 46 -3.83 9.00 1.10
CA ALA A 46 -2.95 10.10 1.49
C ALA A 46 -3.01 11.26 0.47
N LEU A 47 -2.98 10.92 -0.83
CA LEU A 47 -3.10 11.87 -1.92
C LEU A 47 -4.47 12.59 -1.89
N ALA A 48 -5.56 11.86 -1.65
CA ALA A 48 -6.90 12.44 -1.50
C ALA A 48 -7.00 13.40 -0.30
N GLN A 49 -6.21 13.16 0.75
CA GLN A 49 -6.09 14.04 1.92
C GLN A 49 -5.14 15.23 1.69
N GLY A 50 -4.63 15.42 0.47
CA GLY A 50 -3.74 16.53 0.12
C GLY A 50 -2.27 16.30 0.48
N HIS A 51 -1.88 15.12 0.98
CA HIS A 51 -0.47 14.82 1.22
C HIS A 51 0.26 14.62 -0.11
N ARG A 52 1.43 15.24 -0.26
CA ARG A 52 2.29 15.12 -1.46
C ARG A 52 3.74 14.72 -1.15
N LYS A 53 4.22 15.00 0.06
CA LYS A 53 5.60 14.68 0.47
C LYS A 53 5.61 13.54 1.47
N PHE A 54 6.19 12.41 1.10
CA PHE A 54 6.20 11.21 1.94
C PHE A 54 7.61 10.90 2.43
N LYS A 55 7.73 10.49 3.69
CA LYS A 55 9.01 10.09 4.27
C LYS A 55 9.24 8.59 4.14
N ALA A 56 8.20 7.82 4.39
CA ALA A 56 8.25 6.37 4.36
C ALA A 56 6.85 5.77 4.23
N ILE A 57 6.80 4.56 3.70
CA ILE A 57 5.66 3.65 3.78
C ILE A 57 6.12 2.37 4.49
N ALA A 58 5.34 1.88 5.43
CA ALA A 58 5.56 0.60 6.09
C ALA A 58 4.44 -0.35 5.68
N VAL A 59 4.81 -1.59 5.33
CA VAL A 59 3.87 -2.64 4.93
C VAL A 59 4.12 -3.85 5.82
N ALA A 60 3.05 -4.37 6.42
CA ALA A 60 3.05 -5.57 7.24
C ALA A 60 2.18 -6.64 6.56
N THR A 61 2.59 -7.90 6.70
CA THR A 61 1.93 -9.06 6.11
C THR A 61 2.01 -10.21 7.10
N GLU A 62 0.99 -11.07 7.10
CA GLU A 62 0.98 -12.31 7.89
C GLU A 62 1.83 -13.44 7.25
N LEU A 63 2.73 -13.08 6.34
CA LEU A 63 3.64 -14.03 5.71
C LEU A 63 4.87 -14.20 6.59
N ASN A 64 5.37 -15.43 6.68
CA ASN A 64 6.61 -15.73 7.42
C ASN A 64 7.82 -15.00 6.80
N ASP A 65 7.81 -14.86 5.48
CA ASP A 65 8.84 -14.11 4.76
C ASP A 65 8.42 -12.66 4.50
N PRO A 66 9.37 -11.70 4.53
CA PRO A 66 9.09 -10.31 4.22
C PRO A 66 8.57 -10.18 2.79
N GLY A 67 7.30 -9.80 2.67
CA GLY A 67 6.65 -9.56 1.38
C GLY A 67 7.11 -8.26 0.74
N SER A 68 7.67 -8.34 -0.47
CA SER A 68 7.97 -7.15 -1.27
C SER A 68 6.69 -6.56 -1.89
N PRO A 69 6.63 -5.23 -2.13
CA PRO A 69 5.51 -4.63 -2.86
C PRO A 69 5.42 -5.21 -4.26
N CYS A 70 4.21 -5.48 -4.77
CA CYS A 70 4.05 -6.00 -6.13
C CYS A 70 4.46 -4.95 -7.18
N GLY A 71 4.71 -5.37 -8.43
CA GLY A 71 5.20 -4.49 -9.49
C GLY A 71 4.36 -3.22 -9.71
N ILE A 72 3.03 -3.35 -9.70
CA ILE A 72 2.11 -2.21 -9.83
C ILE A 72 2.27 -1.24 -8.65
N CYS A 73 2.43 -1.76 -7.42
CA CYS A 73 2.64 -0.90 -6.26
C CYS A 73 4.00 -0.22 -6.31
N ARG A 74 5.05 -0.90 -6.79
CA ARG A 74 6.37 -0.28 -6.97
C ARG A 74 6.31 0.89 -7.95
N GLN A 75 5.70 0.69 -9.12
CA GLN A 75 5.52 1.76 -10.10
C GLN A 75 4.69 2.93 -9.53
N PHE A 76 3.60 2.62 -8.82
CA PHE A 76 2.78 3.66 -8.21
C PHE A 76 3.54 4.46 -7.15
N LEU A 77 4.32 3.77 -6.31
CA LEU A 77 5.12 4.37 -5.25
C LEU A 77 6.26 5.24 -5.80
N SER A 78 6.93 4.81 -6.89
CA SER A 78 7.95 5.63 -7.54
C SER A 78 7.34 6.89 -8.17
N GLU A 79 6.16 6.78 -8.78
CA GLU A 79 5.50 7.88 -9.48
C GLU A 79 4.96 8.94 -8.51
N PHE A 80 4.19 8.52 -7.50
CA PHE A 80 3.41 9.45 -6.67
C PHE A 80 4.02 9.70 -5.28
N GLY A 81 5.00 8.88 -4.90
CA GLY A 81 5.64 8.95 -3.59
C GLY A 81 7.10 9.37 -3.62
N GLU A 82 7.69 9.47 -4.82
CA GLU A 82 9.14 9.64 -5.03
C GLU A 82 9.96 8.60 -4.24
N PHE A 83 9.37 7.42 -4.00
CA PHE A 83 10.05 6.37 -3.27
C PHE A 83 11.09 5.72 -4.17
N LYS A 84 12.30 5.51 -3.64
CA LYS A 84 13.31 4.67 -4.30
C LYS A 84 12.93 3.20 -4.10
N VAL A 85 12.10 2.68 -5.00
CA VAL A 85 11.63 1.30 -4.97
C VAL A 85 12.58 0.45 -5.83
N ARG A 86 13.41 -0.37 -5.18
CA ARG A 86 14.28 -1.36 -5.84
C ARG A 86 13.49 -2.61 -6.23
#